data_AF-A0A285K3A6-F1
#
_entry.id   AF-A0A285K3A6-F1
#
_cell.length_a   1.000
_cell.length_b   1.000
_cell.length_c   1.000
_cell.angle_alpha   90.00
_cell.angle_beta   90.00
_cell.angle_gamma   90.00
#
_symmetry.space_group_name_H-M   'P 1'
#
loop_
_entity.id
_entity.type
_entity.pdbx_description
1 polymer ?
#
loop_
_entity_poly.entity_id
_entity_poly.type
_entity_poly.pdbx_seq_one_letter_code
_entity_poly.pdbx_strand_id
1 'polypeptide(L)'
;MRMPRTDERGSIPMALLIITIVLAMSAAIAPVVIRQITSTRNLQDRNSALNAAQAGMDMMMAKVRAAAKMTDEGVNSGLLENLPGCTLSGDAMVPGTTESLKYAVSLAYFDQESKPLSCPPNSVPTTAKVTSIGTSRQVNRTLTATYVFTTSNTNIPGGQLRIDSVPATVTGTQCIDAGPDRSPVAGTAVTMKACNGSSEQQFGYTADLYLKLINSESSDNNAPYGMCLDAGATHKSGNPIVFGPCPQTRTARYQWALDGSSRFNTTNLSTGKADTSLCMNVTTPSSTGGGVSLNNCTATSTKNIWRSGAGVGTGMAGDNTAQLVNYAQFSRCLDVTDQSYDSSYMIAWFCKQSPDGVVDWNQRWVHPVPTPPAVYKTGNIVVTFLRSGQQNDKYYNKPLCLKSPRSTASSAYTTVVLCDTVAKQAPPELQWTVYHDTGDYGTSYRIKDSAGYCLTPTDQNAKPLDVHKDGTSKVKVAVCNSSELQKWNAPANISNPTPLTDLVEK
;
A
#
# COMPACT_ATOMS: atom_id res chain seq x y z
N MET A 1 5.63 -91.22 68.56
CA MET A 1 6.19 -89.88 68.28
C MET A 1 5.03 -88.97 67.87
N ARG A 2 4.45 -88.23 68.82
CA ARG A 2 3.24 -87.41 68.62
C ARG A 2 3.69 -85.95 68.50
N MET A 3 3.50 -85.33 67.33
CA MET A 3 3.67 -83.89 67.17
C MET A 3 2.66 -83.16 68.07
N PRO A 4 3.07 -82.13 68.84
CA PRO A 4 2.15 -81.29 69.59
C PRO A 4 1.28 -80.50 68.61
N ARG A 5 -0.03 -80.52 68.81
CA ARG A 5 -0.97 -79.57 68.20
C ARG A 5 -0.53 -78.16 68.60
N THR A 6 0.04 -77.43 67.65
CA THR A 6 0.20 -75.97 67.74
C THR A 6 -1.19 -75.35 67.77
N ASP A 7 -1.53 -74.76 68.92
CA ASP A 7 -2.83 -74.17 69.21
C ASP A 7 -2.90 -72.76 68.56
N GLU A 8 -3.52 -72.66 67.40
CA GLU A 8 -3.77 -71.42 66.62
C GLU A 8 -4.75 -70.43 67.29
N ARG A 9 -5.03 -70.57 68.60
CA ARG A 9 -6.14 -69.88 69.29
C ARG A 9 -5.96 -68.37 69.51
N GLY A 10 -4.88 -67.77 69.03
CA GLY A 10 -4.65 -66.31 69.06
C GLY A 10 -4.54 -65.64 67.68
N SER A 11 -4.50 -66.40 66.58
CA SER A 11 -4.25 -65.86 65.23
C SER A 11 -5.47 -65.19 64.60
N ILE A 12 -6.69 -65.63 64.94
CA ILE A 12 -7.96 -65.11 64.39
C ILE A 12 -8.21 -63.61 64.70
N PRO A 13 -8.12 -63.13 65.96
CA PRO A 13 -8.35 -61.72 66.25
C PRO A 13 -7.26 -60.79 65.69
N MET A 14 -6.00 -61.26 65.63
CA MET A 14 -4.92 -60.52 64.97
C MET A 14 -5.11 -60.45 63.45
N ALA A 15 -5.54 -61.54 62.82
CA ALA A 15 -5.87 -61.56 61.40
C ALA A 15 -7.05 -60.62 61.08
N LEU A 16 -8.10 -60.61 61.91
CA LEU A 16 -9.22 -59.68 61.77
C LEU A 16 -8.78 -58.22 61.91
N LEU A 17 -7.93 -57.90 62.88
CA LEU A 17 -7.43 -56.53 63.08
C LEU A 17 -6.59 -56.06 61.87
N ILE A 18 -5.70 -56.90 61.35
CA ILE A 18 -4.94 -56.60 60.12
C ILE A 18 -5.88 -56.39 58.93
N ILE A 19 -6.90 -57.25 58.75
CA ILE A 19 -7.88 -57.11 57.67
C ILE A 19 -8.66 -55.79 57.81
N THR A 20 -9.08 -55.40 59.02
CA THR A 20 -9.79 -54.13 59.24
C THR A 20 -8.91 -52.91 58.98
N ILE A 21 -7.64 -52.94 59.38
CA ILE A 21 -6.69 -51.84 59.09
C ILE A 21 -6.42 -51.73 57.60
N VAL A 22 -6.20 -52.85 56.91
CA VAL A 22 -5.99 -52.88 55.46
C VAL A 22 -7.23 -52.38 54.72
N LEU A 23 -8.44 -52.76 55.14
CA LEU A 23 -9.69 -52.25 54.58
C LEU A 23 -9.88 -50.74 54.84
N ALA A 24 -9.59 -50.27 56.05
CA ALA A 24 -9.70 -48.86 56.41
C ALA A 24 -8.69 -47.99 55.64
N MET A 25 -7.44 -48.44 55.50
CA MET A 25 -6.42 -47.76 54.69
C MET A 25 -6.77 -47.79 53.21
N SER A 26 -7.29 -48.91 52.69
CA SER A 26 -7.73 -49.02 51.30
C SER A 26 -8.90 -48.06 51.00
N ALA A 27 -9.85 -47.94 51.92
CA ALA A 27 -10.98 -47.02 51.81
C ALA A 27 -10.53 -45.54 51.85
N ALA A 28 -9.47 -45.21 52.59
CA ALA A 28 -8.92 -43.86 52.67
C ALA A 28 -8.07 -43.46 51.45
N ILE A 29 -7.34 -44.41 50.85
CA ILE A 29 -6.44 -44.16 49.70
C ILE A 29 -7.22 -44.06 48.38
N ALA A 30 -8.30 -44.83 48.22
CA ALA A 30 -9.06 -44.88 46.96
C ALA A 30 -9.54 -43.50 46.46
N PRO A 31 -10.13 -42.61 47.29
CA PRO A 31 -10.53 -41.26 46.85
C PRO A 31 -9.35 -40.39 46.39
N VAL A 32 -8.18 -40.52 47.03
CA VAL A 32 -6.98 -39.75 46.67
C VAL A 32 -6.47 -40.17 45.30
N VAL A 33 -6.40 -41.48 45.02
CA VAL A 33 -5.97 -42.02 43.72
C VAL A 33 -6.97 -41.64 42.62
N ILE A 34 -8.27 -41.73 42.88
CA ILE A 34 -9.30 -41.31 41.92
C ILE A 34 -9.17 -39.82 41.61
N ARG A 35 -8.94 -38.98 42.63
CA ARG A 35 -8.75 -37.53 42.44
C ARG A 35 -7.48 -37.21 41.65
N GLN A 36 -6.37 -37.90 41.91
CA GLN A 36 -5.14 -37.75 41.14
C GLN A 36 -5.32 -38.18 39.68
N ILE A 37 -5.92 -39.35 39.42
CA ILE A 37 -6.20 -39.82 38.06
C ILE A 37 -7.10 -38.82 37.31
N THR A 38 -8.13 -38.29 37.97
CA THR A 38 -9.05 -37.32 37.37
C THR A 38 -8.34 -35.99 37.09
N SER A 39 -7.50 -35.51 38.01
CA SER A 39 -6.71 -34.29 37.80
C SER A 39 -5.71 -34.44 36.66
N THR A 40 -4.99 -35.57 36.60
CA THR A 40 -4.03 -35.85 35.52
C THR A 40 -4.73 -35.98 34.18
N ARG A 41 -5.86 -36.68 34.11
CA ARG A 41 -6.68 -36.76 32.88
C ARG A 41 -7.18 -35.39 32.45
N ASN A 42 -7.67 -34.57 33.37
CA ASN A 42 -8.09 -33.20 33.05
C ASN A 42 -6.93 -32.34 32.54
N LEU A 43 -5.73 -32.48 33.11
CA LEU A 43 -4.55 -31.76 32.63
C LEU A 43 -4.13 -32.23 31.23
N GLN A 44 -4.16 -33.55 31.00
CA GLN A 44 -3.88 -34.13 29.69
C GLN A 44 -4.91 -33.68 28.65
N ASP A 45 -6.20 -33.76 28.95
CA ASP A 45 -7.28 -33.33 28.05
C ASP A 45 -7.18 -31.82 27.74
N ARG A 46 -6.80 -30.99 28.72
CA ARG A 46 -6.51 -29.56 28.50
C ARG A 46 -5.34 -29.35 27.57
N ASN A 47 -4.24 -30.07 27.75
CA ASN A 47 -3.06 -29.96 26.88
C ASN A 47 -3.37 -30.44 25.46
N SER A 48 -4.08 -31.56 25.30
CA SER A 48 -4.52 -32.05 23.99
C SER A 48 -5.47 -31.07 23.31
N ALA A 49 -6.43 -30.48 24.04
CA ALA A 49 -7.31 -29.44 23.51
C ALA A 49 -6.52 -28.17 23.10
N LEU A 50 -5.51 -27.76 23.87
CA LEU A 50 -4.64 -26.63 23.52
C LEU A 50 -3.82 -26.92 22.25
N ASN A 51 -3.19 -28.10 22.17
CA ASN A 51 -2.42 -28.53 21.01
C ASN A 51 -3.31 -28.62 19.75
N ALA A 52 -4.54 -29.10 19.88
CA ALA A 52 -5.52 -29.10 18.80
C ALA A 52 -5.85 -27.67 18.34
N ALA A 53 -6.05 -26.74 19.28
CA ALA A 53 -6.29 -25.34 18.97
C ALA A 53 -5.09 -24.70 18.22
N GLN A 54 -3.86 -25.00 18.65
CA GLN A 54 -2.63 -24.54 17.98
C GLN A 54 -2.55 -25.08 16.56
N ALA A 55 -2.75 -26.39 16.37
CA ALA A 55 -2.75 -27.02 15.05
C ALA A 55 -3.80 -26.39 14.11
N GLY A 56 -5.02 -26.12 14.61
CA GLY A 56 -6.04 -25.41 13.83
C GLY A 56 -5.61 -24.01 13.41
N MET A 57 -4.97 -23.26 14.32
CA MET A 57 -4.46 -21.92 14.02
C MET A 57 -3.36 -21.98 12.94
N ASP A 58 -2.41 -22.90 13.07
CA ASP A 58 -1.33 -23.10 12.10
C ASP A 58 -1.89 -23.47 10.71
N MET A 59 -2.89 -24.35 10.65
CA MET A 59 -3.53 -24.76 9.41
C MET A 59 -4.26 -23.60 8.72
N MET A 60 -5.00 -22.77 9.48
CA MET A 60 -5.65 -21.59 8.90
C MET A 60 -4.62 -20.56 8.43
N MET A 61 -3.56 -20.32 9.19
CA MET A 61 -2.49 -19.40 8.79
C MET A 61 -1.71 -19.90 7.58
N ALA A 62 -1.50 -21.20 7.44
CA ALA A 62 -0.94 -21.79 6.24
C ALA A 62 -1.83 -21.52 5.02
N LYS A 63 -3.17 -21.65 5.14
CA LYS A 63 -4.10 -21.31 4.06
C LYS A 63 -4.09 -19.82 3.71
N VAL A 64 -4.08 -18.94 4.71
CA VAL A 64 -3.99 -17.49 4.49
C VAL A 64 -2.70 -17.12 3.77
N ARG A 65 -1.56 -17.71 4.15
CA ARG A 65 -0.27 -17.49 3.49
C ARG A 65 -0.21 -18.10 2.09
N ALA A 66 -0.85 -19.23 1.87
CA ALA A 66 -0.96 -19.89 0.56
C ALA A 66 -1.87 -19.14 -0.42
N ALA A 67 -2.64 -18.15 0.03
CA ALA A 67 -3.40 -17.27 -0.85
C ALA A 67 -2.50 -16.33 -1.68
N ALA A 68 -1.20 -16.27 -1.39
CA ALA A 68 -0.23 -15.54 -2.19
C ALA A 68 0.24 -16.36 -3.40
N LYS A 69 0.45 -15.67 -4.53
CA LYS A 69 1.10 -16.20 -5.73
C LYS A 69 2.44 -15.49 -5.94
N MET A 70 3.46 -16.26 -6.27
CA MET A 70 4.74 -15.70 -6.69
C MET A 70 4.58 -15.11 -8.10
N THR A 71 4.86 -13.82 -8.26
CA THR A 71 4.94 -13.17 -9.56
C THR A 71 6.21 -13.62 -10.29
N ASP A 72 6.26 -13.39 -11.61
CA ASP A 72 7.46 -13.70 -12.42
C ASP A 72 8.70 -12.91 -11.98
N GLU A 73 8.51 -11.85 -11.18
CA GLU A 73 9.56 -11.03 -10.57
C GLU A 73 10.05 -11.57 -9.22
N GLY A 74 9.56 -12.73 -8.78
CA GLY A 74 9.92 -13.35 -7.51
C GLY A 74 9.27 -12.69 -6.28
N VAL A 75 8.27 -11.83 -6.48
CA VAL A 75 7.53 -11.16 -5.39
C VAL A 75 6.28 -11.97 -5.06
N ASN A 76 6.05 -12.27 -3.77
CA ASN A 76 4.79 -12.89 -3.35
C ASN A 76 3.69 -11.82 -3.26
N SER A 77 2.69 -11.90 -4.13
CA SER A 77 1.50 -11.05 -4.08
C SER A 77 0.31 -11.84 -3.57
N GLY A 78 -0.40 -11.31 -2.56
CA GLY A 78 -1.67 -11.87 -2.09
C GLY A 78 -2.74 -11.76 -3.18
N LEU A 79 -3.48 -12.85 -3.44
CA LEU A 79 -4.65 -12.83 -4.31
C LEU A 79 -5.90 -12.89 -3.43
N LEU A 80 -6.77 -11.88 -3.58
CA LEU A 80 -7.96 -11.72 -2.73
C LEU A 80 -8.91 -12.91 -2.88
N GLU A 81 -9.07 -13.38 -4.11
CA GLU A 81 -9.90 -14.53 -4.50
C GLU A 81 -9.42 -15.86 -3.92
N ASN A 82 -8.15 -15.94 -3.50
CA ASN A 82 -7.57 -17.15 -2.93
C ASN A 82 -7.58 -17.16 -1.39
N LEU A 83 -8.08 -16.10 -0.75
CA LEU A 83 -8.22 -16.07 0.70
C LEU A 83 -9.20 -17.16 1.17
N PRO A 84 -8.90 -17.88 2.26
CA PRO A 84 -9.75 -18.97 2.72
C PRO A 84 -11.12 -18.46 3.18
N GLY A 85 -12.11 -19.35 3.14
CA GLY A 85 -13.39 -19.11 3.79
C GLY A 85 -13.25 -18.96 5.32
N CYS A 86 -14.31 -18.46 5.97
CA CYS A 86 -14.24 -18.06 7.37
C CYS A 86 -14.30 -19.20 8.39
N THR A 87 -14.43 -20.43 7.94
CA THR A 87 -14.49 -21.59 8.84
C THR A 87 -13.62 -22.71 8.29
N LEU A 88 -12.84 -23.32 9.18
CA LEU A 88 -12.05 -24.50 8.90
C LEU A 88 -12.19 -25.45 10.09
N SER A 89 -12.60 -26.69 9.84
CA SER A 89 -12.57 -27.73 10.87
C SER A 89 -11.74 -28.90 10.39
N GLY A 90 -11.05 -29.56 11.31
CA GLY A 90 -10.24 -30.71 10.99
C GLY A 90 -9.81 -31.47 12.23
N ASP A 91 -9.00 -32.49 11.99
CA ASP A 91 -8.32 -33.27 13.02
C ASP A 91 -6.86 -33.37 12.60
N ALA A 92 -5.95 -32.87 13.44
CA ALA A 92 -4.53 -32.91 13.11
C ALA A 92 -3.97 -34.34 13.13
N MET A 93 -4.63 -35.25 13.87
CA MET A 93 -4.20 -36.61 14.20
C MET A 93 -2.77 -36.69 14.75
N VAL A 94 -2.49 -37.67 15.60
CA VAL A 94 -1.09 -37.93 16.04
C VAL A 94 -0.65 -39.25 15.43
N PRO A 95 0.30 -39.25 14.47
CA PRO A 95 0.76 -40.48 13.82
C PRO A 95 1.15 -41.56 14.82
N GLY A 96 0.66 -42.78 14.62
CA GLY A 96 0.95 -43.92 15.50
C GLY A 96 0.13 -43.98 16.79
N THR A 97 -0.88 -43.11 16.95
CA THR A 97 -1.80 -43.14 18.10
C THR A 97 -3.26 -43.13 17.63
N THR A 98 -4.19 -43.46 18.54
CA THR A 98 -5.64 -43.27 18.32
C THR A 98 -6.12 -41.89 18.81
N GLU A 99 -5.18 -40.98 19.13
CA GLU A 99 -5.51 -39.65 19.63
C GLU A 99 -5.97 -38.74 18.50
N SER A 100 -7.10 -38.08 18.72
CA SER A 100 -7.78 -37.19 17.79
C SER A 100 -7.67 -35.76 18.35
N LEU A 101 -7.05 -34.87 17.57
CA LEU A 101 -6.83 -33.47 17.89
C LEU A 101 -7.79 -32.62 17.05
N LYS A 102 -9.08 -32.67 17.41
CA LYS A 102 -10.13 -31.97 16.68
C LYS A 102 -10.06 -30.47 16.92
N TYR A 103 -10.12 -29.71 15.85
CA TYR A 103 -10.14 -28.26 15.91
C TYR A 103 -11.25 -27.68 15.03
N ALA A 104 -11.75 -26.52 15.44
CA ALA A 104 -12.64 -25.66 14.66
C ALA A 104 -12.12 -24.24 14.72
N VAL A 105 -11.80 -23.67 13.56
CA VAL A 105 -11.23 -22.35 13.39
C VAL A 105 -12.25 -21.47 12.71
N SER A 106 -12.43 -20.27 13.24
CA SER A 106 -13.19 -19.19 12.63
C SER A 106 -12.26 -18.02 12.31
N LEU A 107 -12.54 -17.37 11.18
CA LEU A 107 -11.81 -16.20 10.70
C LEU A 107 -12.81 -15.05 10.53
N ALA A 108 -12.41 -13.84 10.84
CA ALA A 108 -13.17 -12.64 10.52
C ALA A 108 -12.21 -11.60 9.94
N TYR A 109 -12.52 -11.11 8.73
CA TYR A 109 -11.71 -10.11 8.03
C TYR A 109 -12.19 -8.70 8.36
N PHE A 110 -11.26 -7.75 8.44
CA PHE A 110 -11.56 -6.35 8.71
C PHE A 110 -10.77 -5.43 7.78
N ASP A 111 -11.33 -4.25 7.49
CA ASP A 111 -10.66 -3.16 6.78
C ASP A 111 -9.80 -2.29 7.72
N GLN A 112 -9.21 -1.23 7.17
CA GLN A 112 -8.30 -0.33 7.89
C GLN A 112 -8.97 0.37 9.09
N GLU A 113 -10.26 0.65 8.99
CA GLU A 113 -11.09 1.25 10.05
C GLU A 113 -11.62 0.22 11.05
N SER A 114 -11.16 -1.04 10.97
CA SER A 114 -11.62 -2.17 11.80
C SER A 114 -13.09 -2.53 11.59
N LYS A 115 -13.67 -2.20 10.44
CA LYS A 115 -15.03 -2.62 10.08
C LYS A 115 -14.99 -4.02 9.45
N PRO A 116 -15.93 -4.91 9.82
CA PRO A 116 -15.95 -6.28 9.31
C PRO A 116 -16.25 -6.33 7.81
N LEU A 117 -15.53 -7.18 7.10
CA LEU A 117 -15.70 -7.47 5.68
C LEU A 117 -16.55 -8.74 5.46
N SER A 118 -17.02 -8.93 4.22
CA SER A 118 -17.68 -10.18 3.82
C SER A 118 -16.73 -11.37 3.94
N CYS A 119 -17.28 -12.58 3.91
CA CYS A 119 -16.44 -13.78 3.88
C CYS A 119 -16.89 -14.81 2.83
N PRO A 120 -16.02 -15.16 1.85
CA PRO A 120 -14.70 -14.57 1.62
C PRO A 120 -14.76 -13.05 1.35
N PRO A 121 -13.68 -12.31 1.62
CA PRO A 121 -13.67 -10.86 1.48
C PRO A 121 -13.71 -10.46 0.01
N ASN A 122 -14.54 -9.46 -0.30
CA ASN A 122 -14.63 -8.82 -1.62
C ASN A 122 -13.83 -7.51 -1.69
N SER A 123 -13.06 -7.21 -0.65
CA SER A 123 -12.19 -6.04 -0.54
C SER A 123 -10.94 -6.44 0.24
N VAL A 124 -9.82 -5.75 0.00
CA VAL A 124 -8.53 -6.09 0.61
C VAL A 124 -8.62 -5.95 2.14
N PRO A 125 -8.47 -7.04 2.92
CA PRO A 125 -8.44 -6.95 4.37
C PRO A 125 -7.09 -6.41 4.84
N THR A 126 -7.11 -5.57 5.88
CA THR A 126 -5.89 -5.13 6.57
C THR A 126 -5.57 -6.04 7.74
N THR A 127 -6.60 -6.58 8.40
CA THR A 127 -6.46 -7.52 9.50
C THR A 127 -7.46 -8.67 9.38
N ALA A 128 -7.13 -9.80 9.99
CA ALA A 128 -8.08 -10.87 10.25
C ALA A 128 -7.95 -11.35 11.70
N LYS A 129 -9.08 -11.51 12.37
CA LYS A 129 -9.14 -12.16 13.67
C LYS A 129 -9.32 -13.65 13.47
N VAL A 130 -8.40 -14.42 14.01
CA VAL A 130 -8.40 -15.88 13.95
C VAL A 130 -8.78 -16.41 15.32
N THR A 131 -9.80 -17.24 15.40
CA THR A 131 -10.20 -17.92 16.64
C THR A 131 -10.23 -19.41 16.40
N SER A 132 -9.34 -20.14 17.06
CA SER A 132 -9.23 -21.60 16.98
C SER A 132 -9.70 -22.25 18.28
N ILE A 133 -10.64 -23.18 18.19
CA ILE A 133 -11.14 -23.97 19.30
C ILE A 133 -10.65 -25.40 19.11
N GLY A 134 -9.80 -25.86 20.02
CA GLY A 134 -9.39 -27.26 20.09
C GLY A 134 -10.24 -28.01 21.11
N THR A 135 -10.64 -29.24 20.75
CA THR A 135 -11.54 -30.08 21.54
C THR A 135 -10.86 -31.41 21.85
N SER A 136 -10.75 -31.74 23.13
CA SER A 136 -10.40 -33.08 23.60
C SER A 136 -11.46 -33.57 24.59
N ARG A 137 -12.18 -34.63 24.22
CA ARG A 137 -13.31 -35.19 24.98
C ARG A 137 -14.37 -34.15 25.32
N GLN A 138 -14.40 -33.67 26.56
CA GLN A 138 -15.35 -32.67 27.08
C GLN A 138 -14.68 -31.32 27.39
N VAL A 139 -13.37 -31.19 27.12
CA VAL A 139 -12.59 -29.98 27.39
C VAL A 139 -12.31 -29.25 26.09
N ASN A 140 -12.64 -27.96 26.07
CA ASN A 140 -12.33 -27.06 24.97
C ASN A 140 -11.28 -26.04 25.42
N ARG A 141 -10.42 -25.64 24.50
CA ARG A 141 -9.46 -24.54 24.66
C ARG A 141 -9.55 -23.62 23.46
N THR A 142 -9.56 -22.31 23.70
CA THR A 142 -9.70 -21.33 22.63
C THR A 142 -8.46 -20.47 22.53
N LEU A 143 -7.87 -20.41 21.34
CA LEU A 143 -6.81 -19.46 20.99
C LEU A 143 -7.39 -18.38 20.09
N THR A 144 -7.07 -17.13 20.38
CA THR A 144 -7.40 -15.99 19.51
C THR A 144 -6.13 -15.24 19.16
N ALA A 145 -5.99 -14.85 17.90
CA ALA A 145 -4.90 -14.01 17.42
C ALA A 145 -5.41 -13.04 16.35
N THR A 146 -4.70 -11.94 16.16
CA THR A 146 -4.92 -11.01 15.05
C THR A 146 -3.81 -11.22 14.03
N TYR A 147 -4.19 -11.70 12.85
CA TYR A 147 -3.33 -11.70 11.68
C TYR A 147 -3.37 -10.31 11.04
N VAL A 148 -2.21 -9.66 10.91
CA VAL A 148 -2.09 -8.40 10.19
C VAL A 148 -1.61 -8.74 8.79
N PHE A 149 -2.43 -8.45 7.78
CA PHE A 149 -1.99 -8.61 6.41
C PHE A 149 -0.86 -7.63 6.16
N THR A 150 0.24 -8.12 5.61
CA THR A 150 1.13 -7.27 4.84
C THR A 150 0.39 -6.95 3.55
N THR A 151 -0.59 -6.05 3.63
CA THR A 151 -0.93 -5.27 2.46
C THR A 151 0.38 -4.59 2.11
N SER A 152 0.88 -4.76 0.89
CA SER A 152 1.77 -3.71 0.41
C SER A 152 0.95 -2.43 0.64
N ASN A 153 1.48 -1.45 1.37
CA ASN A 153 0.84 -0.11 1.46
C ASN A 153 1.02 0.61 0.12
N THR A 154 0.85 -0.16 -0.94
CA THR A 154 0.78 0.25 -2.31
C THR A 154 -0.29 1.33 -2.31
N ASN A 155 -0.03 2.57 -2.72
CA ASN A 155 0.59 2.89 -3.99
C ASN A 155 0.29 1.81 -5.04
N ILE A 156 -0.88 1.14 -4.96
CA ILE A 156 -1.36 0.15 -5.93
C ILE A 156 -1.66 1.12 -7.06
N PRO A 157 -0.86 1.09 -8.14
CA PRO A 157 -1.16 1.93 -9.27
C PRO A 157 -2.61 1.63 -9.65
N GLY A 158 -3.43 2.68 -9.76
CA GLY A 158 -4.88 2.58 -9.64
C GLY A 158 -5.50 3.92 -9.32
N GLY A 159 -5.61 4.77 -10.34
CA GLY A 159 -6.40 5.98 -10.23
C GLY A 159 -7.03 6.36 -11.56
N GLN A 160 -8.01 7.25 -11.49
CA GLN A 160 -8.68 7.74 -12.68
C GLN A 160 -7.85 8.81 -13.40
N LEU A 161 -7.87 8.78 -14.73
CA LEU A 161 -7.36 9.87 -15.56
C LEU A 161 -8.56 10.69 -16.04
N ARG A 162 -8.78 11.86 -15.42
CA ARG A 162 -9.92 12.73 -15.74
C ARG A 162 -9.52 13.93 -16.58
N ILE A 163 -10.44 14.41 -17.41
CA ILE A 163 -10.28 15.72 -18.05
C ILE A 163 -10.56 16.83 -17.03
N ASP A 164 -9.81 17.94 -17.10
CA ASP A 164 -9.86 19.04 -16.12
C ASP A 164 -11.26 19.64 -15.98
N SER A 165 -11.91 19.90 -17.11
CA SER A 165 -13.26 20.46 -17.15
C SER A 165 -14.12 19.74 -18.17
N VAL A 166 -15.40 19.65 -17.88
CA VAL A 166 -16.43 19.27 -18.84
C VAL A 166 -17.36 20.47 -19.00
N PRO A 167 -17.94 20.70 -20.19
CA PRO A 167 -18.97 21.73 -20.34
C PRO A 167 -20.17 21.48 -19.43
N ALA A 168 -20.83 22.56 -19.05
CA ALA A 168 -21.97 22.55 -18.11
C ALA A 168 -23.13 21.63 -18.54
N THR A 169 -23.18 21.23 -19.82
CA THR A 169 -24.16 20.31 -20.39
C THR A 169 -23.91 18.84 -20.03
N VAL A 170 -22.73 18.50 -19.49
CA VAL A 170 -22.39 17.14 -19.04
C VAL A 170 -22.41 17.08 -17.53
N THR A 171 -23.13 16.10 -16.98
CA THR A 171 -23.16 15.88 -15.54
C THR A 171 -21.94 15.08 -15.11
N GLY A 172 -21.16 15.66 -14.21
CA GLY A 172 -19.99 15.01 -13.61
C GLY A 172 -18.74 15.03 -14.49
N THR A 173 -17.60 14.81 -13.86
CA THR A 173 -16.30 14.74 -14.53
C THR A 173 -16.21 13.53 -15.46
N GLN A 174 -15.52 13.68 -16.59
CA GLN A 174 -15.23 12.56 -17.50
C GLN A 174 -13.84 11.97 -17.27
N CYS A 175 -13.76 10.64 -17.33
CA CYS A 175 -12.58 9.82 -17.15
C CYS A 175 -12.34 8.95 -18.37
N ILE A 176 -11.07 8.60 -18.60
CA ILE A 176 -10.70 7.55 -19.55
C ILE A 176 -11.34 6.23 -19.12
N ASP A 177 -11.90 5.50 -20.07
CA ASP A 177 -12.66 4.27 -19.87
C ASP A 177 -12.28 3.20 -20.90
N ALA A 178 -12.06 1.99 -20.41
CA ALA A 178 -11.65 0.83 -21.20
C ALA A 178 -12.79 0.06 -21.87
N GLY A 179 -14.06 0.46 -21.65
CA GLY A 179 -15.22 -0.33 -22.06
C GLY A 179 -15.64 -1.31 -20.96
N PRO A 180 -16.41 -2.37 -21.28
CA PRO A 180 -16.88 -3.34 -20.30
C PRO A 180 -15.84 -4.43 -19.95
N ASP A 181 -14.80 -4.58 -20.78
CA ASP A 181 -13.82 -5.66 -20.63
C ASP A 181 -12.66 -5.22 -19.73
N ARG A 182 -12.36 -6.01 -18.69
CA ARG A 182 -11.22 -5.78 -17.79
C ARG A 182 -9.86 -5.75 -18.51
N SER A 183 -9.79 -6.47 -19.63
CA SER A 183 -8.63 -6.56 -20.51
C SER A 183 -9.16 -6.41 -21.93
N PRO A 184 -9.21 -5.18 -22.47
CA PRO A 184 -9.70 -4.95 -23.82
C PRO A 184 -8.83 -5.68 -24.84
N VAL A 185 -9.40 -6.09 -25.98
CA VAL A 185 -8.62 -6.64 -27.09
C VAL A 185 -7.72 -5.54 -27.68
N ALA A 186 -6.53 -5.90 -28.14
CA ALA A 186 -5.62 -4.97 -28.82
C ALA A 186 -6.32 -4.22 -29.97
N GLY A 187 -6.17 -2.90 -30.02
CA GLY A 187 -6.84 -2.02 -30.98
C GLY A 187 -8.18 -1.45 -30.51
N THR A 188 -8.70 -1.88 -29.34
CA THR A 188 -9.92 -1.29 -28.76
C THR A 188 -9.71 0.20 -28.51
N ALA A 189 -10.64 1.03 -29.00
CA ALA A 189 -10.56 2.48 -28.84
C ALA A 189 -10.70 2.90 -27.38
N VAL A 190 -9.89 3.87 -26.97
CA VAL A 190 -10.02 4.53 -25.67
C VAL A 190 -11.18 5.52 -25.73
N THR A 191 -12.07 5.48 -24.75
CA THR A 191 -13.26 6.36 -24.71
C THR A 191 -13.32 7.16 -23.41
N MET A 192 -14.14 8.21 -23.41
CA MET A 192 -14.45 9.00 -22.22
C MET A 192 -15.81 8.60 -21.67
N LYS A 193 -15.92 8.34 -20.35
CA LYS A 193 -17.19 8.15 -19.64
C LYS A 193 -17.23 8.97 -18.36
N ALA A 194 -18.40 9.08 -17.74
CA ALA A 194 -18.50 9.66 -16.40
C ALA A 194 -17.61 8.88 -15.42
N CYS A 195 -16.85 9.61 -14.61
CA CYS A 195 -15.99 9.01 -13.60
C CYS A 195 -16.82 8.25 -12.57
N ASN A 196 -16.58 6.94 -12.40
CA ASN A 196 -17.35 6.06 -11.51
C ASN A 196 -16.50 5.22 -10.55
N GLY A 197 -15.17 5.25 -10.68
CA GLY A 197 -14.23 4.49 -9.86
C GLY A 197 -14.11 3.02 -10.23
N SER A 198 -14.76 2.55 -11.30
CA SER A 198 -14.72 1.15 -11.71
C SER A 198 -13.34 0.73 -12.23
N SER A 199 -13.07 -0.57 -12.28
CA SER A 199 -11.81 -1.16 -12.74
C SER A 199 -11.39 -0.68 -14.12
N GLU A 200 -12.36 -0.44 -15.00
CA GLU A 200 -12.17 -0.05 -16.39
C GLU A 200 -11.69 1.41 -16.53
N GLN A 201 -11.67 2.16 -15.42
CA GLN A 201 -11.18 3.53 -15.32
C GLN A 201 -9.96 3.66 -14.40
N GLN A 202 -9.39 2.54 -13.92
CA GLN A 202 -8.21 2.55 -13.06
C GLN A 202 -6.94 2.39 -13.89
N PHE A 203 -6.10 3.41 -13.88
CA PHE A 203 -4.84 3.43 -14.60
C PHE A 203 -3.66 3.55 -13.63
N GLY A 204 -2.55 2.91 -13.99
CA GLY A 204 -1.25 3.06 -13.39
C GLY A 204 -0.28 3.72 -14.36
N TYR A 205 0.53 4.64 -13.85
CA TYR A 205 1.63 5.28 -14.57
C TYR A 205 2.93 4.61 -14.15
N THR A 206 3.43 3.74 -15.03
CA THR A 206 4.58 2.88 -14.73
C THR A 206 5.91 3.63 -14.81
N ALA A 207 6.98 3.07 -14.26
CA ALA A 207 8.33 3.62 -14.37
C ALA A 207 8.84 3.75 -15.83
N ASP A 208 8.29 2.94 -16.75
CA ASP A 208 8.54 3.05 -18.19
C ASP A 208 7.70 4.14 -18.88
N LEU A 209 6.95 4.93 -18.11
CA LEU A 209 6.03 5.96 -18.56
C LEU A 209 4.84 5.44 -19.38
N TYR A 210 4.40 4.22 -19.08
CA TYR A 210 3.18 3.67 -19.68
C TYR A 210 1.98 4.02 -18.83
N LEU A 211 0.88 4.39 -19.49
CA LEU A 211 -0.43 4.46 -18.86
C LEU A 211 -1.11 3.10 -19.04
N LYS A 212 -1.00 2.26 -18.01
CA LYS A 212 -1.47 0.86 -17.99
C LYS A 212 -2.84 0.77 -17.32
N LEU A 213 -3.76 0.03 -17.92
CA LEU A 213 -5.03 -0.34 -17.28
C LEU A 213 -4.74 -1.37 -16.18
N ILE A 214 -5.24 -1.12 -14.98
CA ILE A 214 -4.96 -1.95 -13.81
C ILE A 214 -5.78 -3.23 -13.86
N ASN A 215 -5.18 -4.36 -13.45
CA ASN A 215 -5.77 -5.70 -13.48
C ASN A 215 -6.19 -6.17 -14.89
N SER A 216 -5.50 -5.67 -15.92
CA SER A 216 -5.75 -6.02 -17.32
C SER A 216 -4.84 -7.14 -17.85
N GLU A 217 -3.97 -7.68 -16.99
CA GLU A 217 -3.11 -8.83 -17.26
C GLU A 217 -3.97 -10.04 -17.67
N SER A 218 -3.69 -10.60 -18.85
CA SER A 218 -4.47 -11.72 -19.37
C SER A 218 -3.65 -12.54 -20.37
N SER A 219 -3.72 -13.87 -20.23
CA SER A 219 -3.25 -14.80 -21.25
C SER A 219 -4.10 -14.75 -22.52
N ASP A 220 -5.41 -14.51 -22.36
CA ASP A 220 -6.39 -14.66 -23.44
C ASP A 220 -6.23 -13.60 -24.54
N ASN A 221 -5.71 -12.42 -24.17
CA ASN A 221 -5.44 -11.31 -25.08
C ASN A 221 -3.95 -11.10 -25.38
N ASN A 222 -3.11 -12.09 -25.06
CA ASN A 222 -1.65 -11.98 -25.19
C ASN A 222 -1.08 -10.72 -24.51
N ALA A 223 -1.60 -10.42 -23.31
CA ALA A 223 -1.26 -9.24 -22.53
C ALA A 223 -0.76 -9.64 -21.13
N PRO A 224 0.32 -10.44 -21.02
CA PRO A 224 0.83 -10.90 -19.72
C PRO A 224 1.25 -9.74 -18.80
N TYR A 225 1.63 -8.60 -19.38
CA TYR A 225 1.99 -7.37 -18.65
C TYR A 225 0.86 -6.34 -18.57
N GLY A 226 -0.35 -6.71 -18.99
CA GLY A 226 -1.53 -5.85 -19.05
C GLY A 226 -1.68 -5.08 -20.36
N MET A 227 -2.66 -4.18 -20.40
CA MET A 227 -3.02 -3.33 -21.53
C MET A 227 -2.59 -1.88 -21.26
N CYS A 228 -1.90 -1.29 -22.22
CA CYS A 228 -1.35 0.07 -22.14
C CYS A 228 -1.99 0.96 -23.20
N LEU A 229 -2.04 2.27 -22.95
CA LEU A 229 -2.46 3.25 -23.94
C LEU A 229 -1.41 3.36 -25.06
N ASP A 230 -1.83 3.05 -26.28
CA ASP A 230 -1.02 2.97 -27.47
C ASP A 230 -1.26 4.19 -28.38
N ALA A 231 -0.20 4.96 -28.64
CA ALA A 231 -0.22 6.14 -29.51
C ALA A 231 -0.07 5.78 -31.01
N GLY A 232 0.12 4.50 -31.33
CA GLY A 232 0.34 3.98 -32.68
C GLY A 232 1.82 3.94 -33.08
N ALA A 233 2.16 3.12 -34.07
CA ALA A 233 3.54 2.98 -34.57
C ALA A 233 4.08 4.23 -35.27
N THR A 234 3.19 5.13 -35.68
CA THR A 234 3.54 6.47 -36.15
C THR A 234 2.82 7.46 -35.24
N HIS A 235 3.51 8.50 -34.78
CA HIS A 235 2.86 9.57 -34.03
C HIS A 235 2.43 10.65 -35.02
N LYS A 236 1.11 10.75 -35.25
CA LYS A 236 0.51 11.71 -36.19
C LYS A 236 -0.81 12.24 -35.63
N SER A 237 -1.10 13.51 -35.88
CA SER A 237 -2.41 14.10 -35.55
C SER A 237 -3.54 13.31 -36.21
N GLY A 238 -4.61 13.06 -35.45
CA GLY A 238 -5.76 12.25 -35.84
C GLY A 238 -5.63 10.76 -35.53
N ASN A 239 -4.45 10.26 -35.16
CA ASN A 239 -4.31 8.84 -34.81
C ASN A 239 -5.13 8.51 -33.55
N PRO A 240 -6.05 7.52 -33.61
CA PRO A 240 -6.78 7.11 -32.42
C PRO A 240 -5.82 6.51 -31.40
N ILE A 241 -6.04 6.83 -30.13
CA ILE A 241 -5.37 6.14 -29.03
C ILE A 241 -6.22 4.91 -28.71
N VAL A 242 -5.54 3.77 -28.67
CA VAL A 242 -6.17 2.46 -28.47
C VAL A 242 -5.50 1.72 -27.31
N PHE A 243 -6.10 0.64 -26.84
CA PHE A 243 -5.42 -0.29 -25.94
C PHE A 243 -4.54 -1.24 -26.76
N GLY A 244 -3.28 -1.42 -26.34
CA GLY A 244 -2.36 -2.42 -26.86
C GLY A 244 -1.69 -3.19 -25.73
N PRO A 245 -1.23 -4.43 -25.93
CA PRO A 245 -0.49 -5.16 -24.90
C PRO A 245 0.75 -4.37 -24.47
N CYS A 246 0.90 -4.19 -23.16
CA CYS A 246 2.06 -3.51 -22.61
C CYS A 246 3.33 -4.26 -23.02
N PRO A 247 4.32 -3.57 -23.63
CA PRO A 247 5.54 -4.20 -24.09
C PRO A 247 6.47 -4.49 -22.90
N GLN A 248 7.21 -5.60 -22.98
CA GLN A 248 8.21 -5.97 -21.97
C GLN A 248 9.41 -5.02 -21.95
N THR A 249 9.80 -4.52 -23.13
CA THR A 249 10.89 -3.56 -23.27
C THR A 249 10.33 -2.17 -23.48
N ARG A 250 10.98 -1.19 -22.84
CA ARG A 250 10.65 0.23 -22.98
C ARG A 250 10.61 0.68 -24.45
N THR A 251 9.50 1.26 -24.92
CA THR A 251 9.33 1.76 -26.30
C THR A 251 8.47 3.02 -26.37
N ALA A 252 8.96 3.99 -27.14
CA ALA A 252 8.36 5.33 -27.29
C ALA A 252 6.87 5.32 -27.70
N ARG A 253 6.40 4.27 -28.38
CA ARG A 253 5.00 4.09 -28.81
C ARG A 253 3.99 4.12 -27.66
N TYR A 254 4.38 3.62 -26.49
CA TYR A 254 3.51 3.53 -25.31
C TYR A 254 3.85 4.58 -24.24
N GLN A 255 4.88 5.40 -24.48
CA GLN A 255 5.38 6.34 -23.50
C GLN A 255 4.67 7.69 -23.57
N TRP A 256 4.20 8.13 -22.41
CA TRP A 256 3.53 9.41 -22.23
C TRP A 256 4.39 10.33 -21.36
N ALA A 257 4.49 11.60 -21.72
CA ALA A 257 5.23 12.62 -20.97
C ALA A 257 4.25 13.68 -20.46
N LEU A 258 4.07 13.78 -19.14
CA LEU A 258 3.21 14.80 -18.53
C LEU A 258 3.99 16.11 -18.32
N ASP A 259 3.59 17.18 -19.01
CA ASP A 259 4.24 18.49 -18.90
C ASP A 259 3.67 19.37 -17.78
N GLY A 260 4.27 20.55 -17.57
CA GLY A 260 3.81 21.54 -16.59
C GLY A 260 2.46 22.22 -16.91
N SER A 261 1.83 21.90 -18.03
CA SER A 261 0.45 22.31 -18.37
C SER A 261 -0.56 21.16 -18.21
N SER A 262 -0.14 20.05 -17.60
CA SER A 262 -0.94 18.85 -17.36
C SER A 262 -1.36 18.14 -18.65
N ARG A 263 -0.55 18.21 -19.71
CA ARG A 263 -0.79 17.55 -20.99
C ARG A 263 0.07 16.30 -21.11
N PHE A 264 -0.54 15.20 -21.53
CA PHE A 264 0.19 13.99 -21.90
C PHE A 264 0.68 14.11 -23.34
N ASN A 265 1.97 14.43 -23.49
CA ASN A 265 2.69 14.47 -24.74
C ASN A 265 3.13 13.06 -25.13
N THR A 266 3.23 12.81 -26.44
CA THR A 266 3.86 11.58 -26.95
C THR A 266 5.37 11.63 -26.79
N THR A 267 6.04 10.52 -27.07
CA THR A 267 7.51 10.46 -27.14
C THR A 267 7.96 10.46 -28.60
N ASN A 268 8.92 11.31 -28.95
CA ASN A 268 9.50 11.33 -30.29
C ASN A 268 10.21 9.99 -30.56
N LEU A 269 9.76 9.27 -31.59
CA LEU A 269 10.23 7.91 -31.90
C LEU A 269 11.72 7.83 -32.25
N SER A 270 12.35 8.92 -32.68
CA SER A 270 13.76 8.95 -33.09
C SER A 270 14.70 9.39 -31.98
N THR A 271 14.28 10.34 -31.14
CA THR A 271 15.12 10.91 -30.08
C THR A 271 14.85 10.29 -28.71
N GLY A 272 13.71 9.62 -28.55
CA GLY A 272 13.28 9.10 -27.25
C GLY A 272 12.98 10.20 -26.23
N LYS A 273 12.72 11.43 -26.65
CA LYS A 273 12.35 12.58 -25.79
C LYS A 273 10.87 12.93 -25.91
N ALA A 274 10.33 13.70 -24.99
CA ALA A 274 8.96 14.20 -25.10
C ALA A 274 8.76 15.00 -26.41
N ASP A 275 7.71 14.69 -27.16
CA ASP A 275 7.27 15.40 -28.35
C ASP A 275 6.13 16.35 -27.99
N THR A 276 6.48 17.63 -27.85
CA THR A 276 5.54 18.69 -27.42
C THR A 276 4.58 19.14 -28.53
N SER A 277 4.67 18.57 -29.73
CA SER A 277 3.76 18.88 -30.84
C SER A 277 2.47 18.05 -30.79
N LEU A 278 2.52 16.82 -30.26
CA LEU A 278 1.41 15.87 -30.26
C LEU A 278 1.06 15.39 -28.85
N CYS A 279 -0.21 15.60 -28.48
CA CYS A 279 -0.76 15.28 -27.17
C CYS A 279 -2.00 14.38 -27.26
N MET A 280 -2.27 13.68 -26.17
CA MET A 280 -3.54 13.00 -25.93
C MET A 280 -4.69 14.02 -25.85
N ASN A 281 -5.67 13.90 -26.75
CA ASN A 281 -6.83 14.78 -26.83
C ASN A 281 -8.14 13.98 -26.87
N VAL A 282 -9.15 14.47 -26.16
CA VAL A 282 -10.54 14.04 -26.36
C VAL A 282 -11.03 14.58 -27.71
N THR A 283 -11.48 13.70 -28.60
CA THR A 283 -11.90 14.05 -29.97
C THR A 283 -13.20 14.86 -29.98
N THR A 284 -14.17 14.41 -29.19
CA THR A 284 -15.48 15.05 -29.01
C THR A 284 -15.63 15.36 -27.52
N PRO A 285 -15.12 16.53 -27.06
CA PRO A 285 -15.34 16.96 -25.70
C PRO A 285 -16.83 16.93 -25.38
N SER A 286 -17.19 16.64 -24.13
CA SER A 286 -18.57 16.74 -23.64
C SER A 286 -19.54 15.67 -24.14
N SER A 287 -19.08 14.57 -24.70
CA SER A 287 -19.93 13.41 -25.00
C SER A 287 -19.41 12.17 -24.30
N THR A 288 -20.30 11.45 -23.60
CA THR A 288 -20.02 10.08 -23.17
C THR A 288 -19.76 9.22 -24.40
N GLY A 289 -18.73 8.39 -24.36
CA GLY A 289 -18.24 7.63 -25.51
C GLY A 289 -17.35 8.43 -26.47
N GLY A 290 -17.02 9.70 -26.15
CA GLY A 290 -16.07 10.47 -26.94
C GLY A 290 -14.71 9.76 -27.02
N GLY A 291 -14.20 9.54 -28.23
CA GLY A 291 -12.92 8.86 -28.42
C GLY A 291 -11.73 9.74 -28.03
N VAL A 292 -10.57 9.13 -27.80
CA VAL A 292 -9.30 9.83 -27.53
C VAL A 292 -8.34 9.61 -28.70
N SER A 293 -7.65 10.67 -29.14
CA SER A 293 -6.71 10.63 -30.26
C SER A 293 -5.52 11.54 -30.02
N LEU A 294 -4.45 11.34 -30.79
CA LEU A 294 -3.36 12.29 -30.90
C LEU A 294 -3.81 13.53 -31.67
N ASN A 295 -3.50 14.71 -31.17
CA ASN A 295 -3.67 15.99 -31.88
C ASN A 295 -2.68 17.02 -31.35
N ASN A 296 -2.64 18.20 -31.97
CA ASN A 296 -1.81 19.31 -31.52
C ASN A 296 -2.01 19.62 -30.03
N CYS A 297 -0.90 19.88 -29.34
CA CYS A 297 -0.89 20.26 -27.93
C CYS A 297 -1.42 21.69 -27.72
N THR A 298 -2.73 21.88 -27.68
CA THR A 298 -3.35 23.14 -27.19
C THR A 298 -3.45 23.14 -25.66
N ALA A 299 -3.76 24.25 -25.00
CA ALA A 299 -4.02 24.27 -23.55
C ALA A 299 -5.52 24.42 -23.31
N THR A 300 -6.30 23.37 -23.63
CA THR A 300 -7.76 23.42 -23.57
C THR A 300 -8.26 22.47 -22.49
N SER A 301 -8.84 23.03 -21.42
CA SER A 301 -9.30 22.29 -20.23
C SER A 301 -10.35 21.21 -20.50
N THR A 302 -11.02 21.25 -21.65
CA THR A 302 -12.02 20.26 -22.07
C THR A 302 -11.48 19.21 -23.05
N LYS A 303 -10.24 19.34 -23.51
CA LYS A 303 -9.65 18.46 -24.54
C LYS A 303 -8.42 17.70 -24.07
N ASN A 304 -7.47 18.37 -23.43
CA ASN A 304 -6.14 17.79 -23.24
C ASN A 304 -5.40 18.23 -21.96
N ILE A 305 -6.08 18.90 -21.03
CA ILE A 305 -5.58 19.08 -19.66
C ILE A 305 -6.12 17.93 -18.83
N TRP A 306 -5.22 17.06 -18.38
CA TRP A 306 -5.53 15.84 -17.66
C TRP A 306 -5.20 15.97 -16.19
N ARG A 307 -6.06 15.45 -15.31
CA ARG A 307 -5.84 15.42 -13.87
C ARG A 307 -5.81 13.96 -13.43
N SER A 308 -4.64 13.42 -13.13
CA SER A 308 -4.54 12.04 -12.65
C SER A 308 -4.99 11.93 -11.19
N GLY A 309 -5.72 10.88 -10.81
CA GLY A 309 -5.98 10.57 -9.41
C GLY A 309 -4.68 10.29 -8.66
N ALA A 310 -4.67 10.46 -7.33
CA ALA A 310 -3.51 10.17 -6.48
C ALA A 310 -2.96 8.75 -6.71
N GLY A 311 -3.85 7.76 -6.85
CA GLY A 311 -3.49 6.36 -7.08
C GLY A 311 -2.92 6.06 -8.46
N VAL A 312 -2.94 6.98 -9.44
CA VAL A 312 -2.35 6.72 -10.76
C VAL A 312 -0.87 6.37 -10.67
N GLY A 313 -0.17 6.89 -9.67
CA GLY A 313 1.25 6.62 -9.47
C GLY A 313 2.18 7.64 -10.10
N THR A 314 3.47 7.43 -9.85
CA THR A 314 4.51 8.44 -10.03
C THR A 314 5.15 8.45 -11.40
N GLY A 315 4.86 7.46 -12.24
CA GLY A 315 5.68 7.22 -13.42
C GLY A 315 7.12 6.92 -13.01
N MET A 316 8.06 7.70 -13.55
CA MET A 316 9.48 7.63 -13.18
C MET A 316 9.90 8.66 -12.12
N ALA A 317 8.95 9.41 -11.55
CA ALA A 317 9.25 10.42 -10.55
C ALA A 317 9.73 9.78 -9.24
N GLY A 318 10.79 10.35 -8.66
CA GLY A 318 11.39 9.93 -7.39
C GLY A 318 12.80 10.51 -7.23
N ASP A 319 13.59 9.96 -6.29
CA ASP A 319 14.95 10.42 -6.02
C ASP A 319 15.84 10.43 -7.27
N ASN A 320 15.71 9.41 -8.14
CA ASN A 320 16.52 9.27 -9.36
C ASN A 320 16.27 10.38 -10.40
N THR A 321 15.09 11.00 -10.37
CA THR A 321 14.72 12.13 -11.23
C THR A 321 14.73 13.46 -10.49
N ALA A 322 15.27 13.47 -9.27
CA ALA A 322 15.28 14.62 -8.37
C ALA A 322 13.87 15.15 -8.09
N GLN A 323 12.84 14.30 -8.06
CA GLN A 323 11.47 14.69 -7.74
C GLN A 323 11.11 14.18 -6.35
N LEU A 324 10.46 15.03 -5.53
CA LEU A 324 9.97 14.65 -4.20
C LEU A 324 8.50 14.24 -4.32
N VAL A 325 8.24 12.95 -4.42
CA VAL A 325 6.91 12.35 -4.50
C VAL A 325 6.31 12.22 -3.12
N ASN A 326 5.04 12.60 -2.94
CA ASN A 326 4.30 12.27 -1.73
C ASN A 326 3.75 10.85 -1.75
N TYR A 327 3.90 10.10 -0.65
CA TYR A 327 3.49 8.70 -0.59
C TYR A 327 1.95 8.54 -0.62
N ALA A 328 1.20 9.22 0.25
CA ALA A 328 -0.26 9.11 0.25
C ALA A 328 -0.93 9.72 -1.00
N GLN A 329 -0.25 10.64 -1.67
CA GLN A 329 -0.69 11.24 -2.92
C GLN A 329 0.23 10.80 -4.06
N PHE A 330 0.25 9.50 -4.35
CA PHE A 330 1.28 8.82 -5.14
C PHE A 330 1.48 9.28 -6.60
N SER A 331 0.74 10.24 -7.09
CA SER A 331 0.97 10.89 -8.39
C SER A 331 1.27 12.38 -8.24
N ARG A 332 1.66 12.83 -7.04
CA ARG A 332 1.94 14.21 -6.69
C ARG A 332 3.38 14.40 -6.23
N CYS A 333 4.01 15.40 -6.81
CA CYS A 333 5.36 15.82 -6.55
C CYS A 333 5.36 17.23 -5.94
N LEU A 334 6.30 17.52 -5.04
CA LEU A 334 6.52 18.86 -4.53
C LEU A 334 6.84 19.80 -5.69
N ASP A 335 6.11 20.91 -5.79
CA ASP A 335 6.15 21.80 -6.94
C ASP A 335 6.13 23.28 -6.51
N VAL A 336 7.04 24.08 -7.09
CA VAL A 336 6.99 25.55 -6.97
C VAL A 336 5.80 26.04 -7.78
N THR A 337 4.75 26.42 -7.05
CA THR A 337 3.43 26.78 -7.57
C THR A 337 3.50 27.77 -8.72
N ASP A 338 2.83 27.44 -9.82
CA ASP A 338 2.77 28.26 -11.04
C ASP A 338 4.17 28.65 -11.59
N GLN A 339 5.22 27.91 -11.22
CA GLN A 339 6.63 28.23 -11.51
C GLN A 339 7.03 29.64 -11.00
N SER A 340 6.38 30.11 -9.94
CA SER A 340 6.61 31.43 -9.35
C SER A 340 7.20 31.30 -7.95
N TYR A 341 8.42 31.81 -7.76
CA TYR A 341 9.06 31.78 -6.44
C TYR A 341 8.42 32.76 -5.44
N ASP A 342 7.64 33.73 -5.92
CA ASP A 342 6.87 34.67 -5.11
C ASP A 342 5.51 34.10 -4.67
N SER A 343 5.20 32.84 -5.02
CA SER A 343 3.99 32.19 -4.54
C SER A 343 3.98 32.10 -3.01
N SER A 344 2.85 32.49 -2.40
CA SER A 344 2.64 32.44 -0.95
C SER A 344 2.56 31.01 -0.37
N TYR A 345 2.59 29.98 -1.21
CA TYR A 345 2.60 28.57 -0.82
C TYR A 345 3.22 27.72 -1.93
N MET A 346 3.63 26.51 -1.57
CA MET A 346 4.00 25.40 -2.46
C MET A 346 2.80 24.48 -2.68
N ILE A 347 2.83 23.65 -3.73
CA ILE A 347 1.79 22.65 -4.00
C ILE A 347 2.38 21.25 -4.20
N ALA A 348 1.57 20.22 -3.95
CA ALA A 348 1.83 18.85 -4.37
C ALA A 348 1.10 18.65 -5.71
N TRP A 349 1.79 18.99 -6.80
CA TRP A 349 1.23 18.98 -8.16
C TRP A 349 1.48 17.66 -8.86
N PHE A 350 0.81 17.37 -9.97
CA PHE A 350 1.03 16.16 -10.75
C PHE A 350 2.52 15.95 -11.02
N CYS A 351 3.04 14.74 -10.81
CA CYS A 351 4.44 14.49 -11.11
C CYS A 351 4.70 14.63 -12.61
N LYS A 352 5.45 15.66 -13.00
CA LYS A 352 5.88 15.88 -14.37
C LYS A 352 6.73 14.70 -14.82
N GLN A 353 6.66 14.35 -16.10
CA GLN A 353 7.40 13.23 -16.66
C GLN A 353 8.03 13.62 -17.97
N SER A 354 9.24 13.13 -18.20
CA SER A 354 9.88 13.14 -19.50
C SER A 354 10.64 11.84 -19.68
N PRO A 355 10.58 11.18 -20.86
CA PRO A 355 11.34 9.98 -21.15
C PRO A 355 12.84 10.07 -20.85
N ASP A 356 13.46 11.24 -20.98
CA ASP A 356 14.87 11.47 -20.65
C ASP A 356 15.11 11.80 -19.17
N GLY A 357 14.07 11.77 -18.33
CA GLY A 357 14.12 12.13 -16.91
C GLY A 357 14.27 13.62 -16.64
N VAL A 358 14.30 14.48 -17.67
CA VAL A 358 14.46 15.92 -17.51
C VAL A 358 13.09 16.59 -17.51
N VAL A 359 12.61 16.95 -16.33
CA VAL A 359 11.35 17.69 -16.14
C VAL A 359 11.60 19.19 -15.88
N ASP A 360 10.52 19.97 -15.83
CA ASP A 360 10.61 21.40 -15.49
C ASP A 360 11.30 21.61 -14.14
N TRP A 361 12.04 22.71 -14.04
CA TRP A 361 12.86 23.03 -12.87
C TRP A 361 12.05 23.01 -11.57
N ASN A 362 10.79 23.47 -11.58
CA ASN A 362 9.97 23.64 -10.37
C ASN A 362 9.60 22.33 -9.65
N GLN A 363 9.95 21.16 -10.19
CA GLN A 363 9.86 19.86 -9.50
C GLN A 363 11.22 19.15 -9.31
N ARG A 364 12.33 19.81 -9.64
CA ARG A 364 13.68 19.22 -9.58
C ARG A 364 14.45 19.67 -8.34
N TRP A 365 14.32 18.88 -7.27
CA TRP A 365 14.87 19.15 -5.96
C TRP A 365 16.18 18.42 -5.71
N VAL A 366 17.19 19.17 -5.30
CA VAL A 366 18.38 18.67 -4.62
C VAL A 366 18.12 18.72 -3.13
N HIS A 367 18.10 17.56 -2.46
CA HIS A 367 17.87 17.45 -1.03
C HIS A 367 18.99 16.66 -0.35
N PRO A 368 19.16 16.78 0.99
CA PRO A 368 20.20 16.05 1.70
C PRO A 368 19.86 14.56 1.75
N VAL A 369 20.49 13.77 0.88
CA VAL A 369 20.37 12.30 0.90
C VAL A 369 21.39 11.72 1.90
N PRO A 370 20.96 10.96 2.92
CA PRO A 370 21.86 10.26 3.83
C PRO A 370 22.63 9.16 3.10
N THR A 371 23.89 8.96 3.49
CA THR A 371 24.72 7.87 3.00
C THR A 371 24.78 6.78 4.07
N PRO A 372 24.55 5.48 3.74
CA PRO A 372 24.67 4.39 4.70
C PRO A 372 25.98 4.45 5.50
N PRO A 373 25.97 4.17 6.82
CA PRO A 373 24.85 3.65 7.62
C PRO A 373 23.90 4.73 8.16
N ALA A 374 24.11 6.01 7.84
CA ALA A 374 23.21 7.06 8.30
C ALA A 374 21.83 6.89 7.64
N VAL A 375 20.77 7.05 8.43
CA VAL A 375 19.38 6.97 7.97
C VAL A 375 18.72 8.35 7.83
N TYR A 376 19.45 9.42 8.17
CA TYR A 376 18.99 10.79 8.03
C TYR A 376 20.15 11.76 7.73
N LYS A 377 19.84 12.89 7.09
CA LYS A 377 20.79 13.97 6.84
C LYS A 377 20.09 15.33 6.89
N THR A 378 20.75 16.30 7.50
CA THR A 378 20.25 17.67 7.61
C THR A 378 20.94 18.58 6.59
N GLY A 379 20.17 19.46 5.95
CA GLY A 379 20.67 20.42 4.97
C GLY A 379 19.54 21.22 4.34
N ASN A 380 19.86 21.94 3.27
CA ASN A 380 18.88 22.69 2.49
C ASN A 380 18.24 21.77 1.46
N ILE A 381 16.96 22.00 1.17
CA ILE A 381 16.29 21.45 -0.02
C ILE A 381 16.24 22.58 -1.05
N VAL A 382 16.84 22.36 -2.20
CA VAL A 382 17.15 23.41 -3.18
C VAL A 382 16.64 23.02 -4.55
N VAL A 383 16.14 23.98 -5.31
CA VAL A 383 15.88 23.86 -6.73
C VAL A 383 16.72 24.87 -7.49
N THR A 384 17.30 24.47 -8.62
CA THR A 384 18.05 25.38 -9.49
C THR A 384 17.17 25.88 -10.62
N PHE A 385 16.97 27.20 -10.66
CA PHE A 385 16.19 27.85 -11.71
C PHE A 385 16.97 27.86 -13.03
N LEU A 386 16.65 26.93 -13.93
CA LEU A 386 17.23 26.82 -15.27
C LEU A 386 16.18 27.15 -16.32
N ARG A 387 15.85 28.44 -16.49
CA ARG A 387 14.89 28.85 -17.53
C ARG A 387 15.59 28.99 -18.88
N SER A 388 15.61 27.91 -19.66
CA SER A 388 16.02 27.94 -21.07
C SER A 388 15.32 29.10 -21.81
N GLY A 389 16.11 30.03 -22.37
CA GLY A 389 15.59 31.14 -23.21
C GLY A 389 15.34 32.48 -22.51
N GLN A 390 15.52 32.61 -21.19
CA GLN A 390 15.44 33.89 -20.48
C GLN A 390 16.74 34.19 -19.70
N GLN A 391 17.86 34.28 -20.42
CA GLN A 391 19.16 34.70 -19.86
C GLN A 391 19.13 36.10 -19.25
N ASN A 392 18.15 36.93 -19.60
CA ASN A 392 18.02 38.32 -19.11
C ASN A 392 17.17 38.46 -17.83
N ASP A 393 16.67 37.37 -17.26
CA ASP A 393 16.00 37.44 -15.97
C ASP A 393 17.05 37.55 -14.85
N LYS A 394 16.92 38.56 -13.97
CA LYS A 394 17.87 38.86 -12.87
C LYS A 394 18.09 37.67 -11.92
N TYR A 395 17.24 36.67 -12.00
CA TYR A 395 17.20 35.48 -11.15
C TYR A 395 17.66 34.19 -11.86
N TYR A 396 18.11 34.29 -13.12
CA TYR A 396 18.68 33.17 -13.87
C TYR A 396 19.88 32.58 -13.11
N ASN A 397 19.92 31.25 -12.97
CA ASN A 397 20.95 30.49 -12.23
C ASN A 397 21.03 30.76 -10.71
N LYS A 398 20.07 31.44 -10.09
CA LYS A 398 20.05 31.56 -8.62
C LYS A 398 19.36 30.34 -7.98
N PRO A 399 19.94 29.74 -6.93
CA PRO A 399 19.27 28.67 -6.19
C PRO A 399 18.07 29.22 -5.40
N LEU A 400 16.99 28.44 -5.39
CA LEU A 400 15.84 28.67 -4.52
C LEU A 400 15.82 27.58 -3.44
N CYS A 401 15.78 27.99 -2.18
CA CYS A 401 15.71 27.10 -1.03
C CYS A 401 14.27 26.96 -0.54
N LEU A 402 13.85 25.73 -0.23
CA LEU A 402 12.60 25.45 0.43
C LEU A 402 12.60 26.06 1.85
N LYS A 403 11.59 26.87 2.16
CA LYS A 403 11.45 27.59 3.43
C LYS A 403 10.28 27.04 4.23
N SER A 404 10.57 26.56 5.43
CA SER A 404 9.55 26.19 6.42
C SER A 404 8.92 27.44 7.03
N PRO A 405 7.59 27.46 7.27
CA PRO A 405 6.97 28.50 8.09
C PRO A 405 7.25 28.30 9.59
N ARG A 406 7.82 27.16 10.00
CA ARG A 406 8.13 26.78 11.39
C ARG A 406 6.92 26.90 12.33
N SER A 407 5.72 26.73 11.78
CA SER A 407 4.44 26.88 12.46
C SER A 407 3.44 25.92 11.84
N THR A 408 2.59 25.33 12.68
CA THR A 408 1.51 24.41 12.28
C THR A 408 0.17 25.12 12.11
N ALA A 409 0.14 26.46 12.18
CA ALA A 409 -1.06 27.24 11.94
C ALA A 409 -1.65 26.92 10.56
N SER A 410 -2.98 26.90 10.43
CA SER A 410 -3.66 26.46 9.21
C SER A 410 -3.32 27.30 7.97
N SER A 411 -2.94 28.57 8.13
CA SER A 411 -2.53 29.48 7.06
C SER A 411 -1.02 29.56 6.85
N ALA A 412 -0.23 28.74 7.54
CA ALA A 412 1.23 28.73 7.46
C ALA A 412 1.70 27.68 6.46
N TYR A 413 2.13 28.13 5.27
CA TYR A 413 2.56 27.26 4.19
C TYR A 413 4.07 27.28 4.01
N THR A 414 4.58 26.20 3.44
CA THR A 414 5.95 26.13 2.93
C THR A 414 6.04 27.00 1.67
N THR A 415 7.15 27.72 1.50
CA THR A 415 7.44 28.53 0.30
C THR A 415 8.85 28.26 -0.20
N VAL A 416 9.31 29.00 -1.21
CA VAL A 416 10.74 29.08 -1.57
C VAL A 416 11.25 30.50 -1.39
N VAL A 417 12.56 30.65 -1.22
CA VAL A 417 13.27 31.94 -1.21
C VAL A 417 14.60 31.82 -1.93
N LEU A 418 15.12 32.92 -2.47
CA LEU A 418 16.48 32.97 -3.01
C LEU A 418 17.50 32.65 -1.93
N CYS A 419 18.51 31.84 -2.26
CA CYS A 419 19.60 31.51 -1.36
C CYS A 419 20.90 31.32 -2.15
N ASP A 420 22.03 31.74 -1.59
CA ASP A 420 23.30 31.83 -2.35
C ASP A 420 24.07 30.49 -2.50
N THR A 421 23.52 29.33 -2.07
CA THR A 421 24.20 28.00 -1.96
C THR A 421 25.43 28.01 -1.01
N VAL A 422 25.79 27.06 -0.14
CA VAL A 422 25.32 25.75 0.33
C VAL A 422 25.70 25.56 1.83
N ALA A 423 24.83 24.89 2.60
CA ALA A 423 25.15 23.73 3.45
C ALA A 423 25.61 23.79 4.93
N LYS A 424 26.03 24.89 5.58
CA LYS A 424 26.41 24.77 7.02
C LYS A 424 25.74 25.71 8.03
N GLN A 425 25.22 26.86 7.60
CA GLN A 425 24.57 27.82 8.50
C GLN A 425 23.33 28.43 7.85
N ALA A 426 22.59 27.63 7.09
CA ALA A 426 21.28 28.07 6.64
C ALA A 426 20.47 28.54 7.86
N PRO A 427 19.75 29.68 7.75
CA PRO A 427 18.77 30.09 8.74
C PRO A 427 17.87 28.90 9.11
N PRO A 428 17.43 28.77 10.37
CA PRO A 428 16.65 27.61 10.82
C PRO A 428 15.46 27.27 9.91
N GLU A 429 14.80 28.26 9.31
CA GLU A 429 13.69 28.08 8.38
C GLU A 429 14.05 27.41 7.05
N LEU A 430 15.33 27.34 6.68
CA LEU A 430 15.81 26.67 5.47
C LEU A 430 16.46 25.31 5.76
N GLN A 431 16.55 24.92 7.04
CA GLN A 431 17.12 23.64 7.44
C GLN A 431 16.05 22.55 7.50
N TRP A 432 16.33 21.44 6.80
CA TRP A 432 15.48 20.26 6.73
C TRP A 432 16.31 19.01 7.03
N THR A 433 15.77 18.12 7.84
CA THR A 433 16.29 16.77 8.07
C THR A 433 15.47 15.78 7.26
N VAL A 434 16.09 15.17 6.26
CA VAL A 434 15.47 14.12 5.44
C VAL A 434 15.84 12.77 6.04
N TYR A 435 14.83 11.98 6.38
CA TYR A 435 14.93 10.60 6.86
C TYR A 435 14.66 9.65 5.69
N HIS A 436 15.43 8.56 5.58
CA HIS A 436 15.17 7.44 4.66
C HIS A 436 14.63 6.25 5.46
N ASP A 437 15.03 5.02 5.13
CA ASP A 437 14.69 3.85 5.91
C ASP A 437 15.38 3.88 7.28
N THR A 438 14.59 4.14 8.32
CA THR A 438 15.01 4.12 9.72
C THR A 438 14.83 2.76 10.39
N GLY A 439 14.24 1.78 9.68
CA GLY A 439 13.79 0.51 10.25
C GLY A 439 12.46 0.59 11.01
N ASP A 440 11.93 1.80 11.28
CA ASP A 440 10.61 2.02 11.86
C ASP A 440 9.66 2.65 10.83
N TYR A 441 8.52 2.00 10.59
CA TYR A 441 7.53 2.50 9.64
C TYR A 441 7.10 3.91 9.97
N GLY A 442 6.92 4.25 11.25
CA GLY A 442 6.56 5.59 11.68
C GLY A 442 7.56 6.59 11.12
N THR A 443 8.82 6.50 11.53
CA THR A 443 9.84 7.53 11.31
C THR A 443 10.50 7.54 9.94
N SER A 444 10.36 6.47 9.15
CA SER A 444 11.00 6.38 7.83
C SER A 444 10.40 7.35 6.79
N TYR A 445 11.25 7.83 5.87
CA TYR A 445 10.90 8.64 4.68
C TYR A 445 10.22 9.99 4.98
N ARG A 446 10.53 10.61 6.12
CA ARG A 446 9.98 11.92 6.52
C ARG A 446 10.96 13.04 6.19
N ILE A 447 10.41 14.24 5.93
CA ILE A 447 11.20 15.47 5.82
C ILE A 447 10.78 16.39 6.96
N LYS A 448 11.69 16.65 7.90
CA LYS A 448 11.44 17.38 9.15
C LYS A 448 12.12 18.74 9.13
N ASP A 449 11.45 19.81 9.55
CA ASP A 449 12.04 21.14 9.68
C ASP A 449 12.83 21.29 11.00
N SER A 450 13.51 22.42 11.15
CA SER A 450 14.26 22.74 12.39
C SER A 450 13.39 22.97 13.64
N ALA A 451 12.08 23.19 13.49
CA ALA A 451 11.15 23.37 14.59
C ALA A 451 10.55 22.04 15.08
N GLY A 452 10.78 20.95 14.34
CA GLY A 452 10.34 19.62 14.70
C GLY A 452 9.13 19.11 13.92
N TYR A 453 8.64 19.87 12.94
CA TYR A 453 7.45 19.57 12.16
C TYR A 453 7.78 18.86 10.86
N CYS A 454 6.87 18.02 10.38
CA CYS A 454 7.04 17.23 9.16
C CYS A 454 6.39 17.93 7.97
N LEU A 455 7.09 17.98 6.84
CA LEU A 455 6.59 18.45 5.55
C LEU A 455 5.43 17.56 5.11
N THR A 456 4.31 18.17 4.74
CA THR A 456 3.11 17.43 4.38
C THR A 456 2.23 18.25 3.43
N PRO A 457 1.64 17.63 2.39
CA PRO A 457 0.55 18.26 1.67
C PRO A 457 -0.70 18.32 2.56
N THR A 458 -1.59 19.25 2.26
CA THR A 458 -2.94 19.25 2.81
C THR A 458 -3.70 18.02 2.34
N ASP A 459 -4.56 17.47 3.20
CA ASP A 459 -5.42 16.35 2.83
C ASP A 459 -6.51 16.85 1.84
N GLN A 460 -6.60 16.22 0.66
CA GLN A 460 -7.59 16.56 -0.36
C GLN A 460 -9.03 16.21 0.05
N ASN A 461 -9.20 15.43 1.12
CA ASN A 461 -10.49 15.05 1.67
C ASN A 461 -10.88 15.86 2.92
N ALA A 462 -10.01 16.76 3.39
CA ALA A 462 -10.26 17.59 4.56
C ALA A 462 -11.42 18.58 4.33
N LYS A 463 -12.11 18.94 5.42
CA LYS A 463 -13.17 19.97 5.42
C LYS A 463 -12.85 21.04 6.48
N PRO A 464 -12.71 22.33 6.11
CA PRO A 464 -12.77 22.87 4.75
C PRO A 464 -11.58 22.40 3.88
N LEU A 465 -11.81 22.34 2.56
CA LEU A 465 -10.75 22.02 1.60
C LEU A 465 -9.71 23.14 1.59
N ASP A 466 -8.44 22.75 1.73
CA ASP A 466 -7.31 23.66 1.59
C ASP A 466 -6.43 23.26 0.41
N VAL A 467 -6.91 23.56 -0.80
CA VAL A 467 -6.32 23.15 -2.06
C VAL A 467 -6.01 24.38 -2.93
N HIS A 468 -5.14 24.20 -3.91
CA HIS A 468 -4.91 25.14 -5.00
C HIS A 468 -6.13 25.19 -5.95
N LYS A 469 -6.16 26.18 -6.85
CA LYS A 469 -7.29 26.44 -7.77
C LYS A 469 -7.68 25.23 -8.63
N ASP A 470 -6.73 24.34 -8.93
CA ASP A 470 -6.95 23.12 -9.71
C ASP A 470 -7.24 21.86 -8.85
N GLY A 471 -7.44 22.05 -7.55
CA GLY A 471 -7.72 20.98 -6.60
C GLY A 471 -6.49 20.23 -6.09
N THR A 472 -5.27 20.58 -6.53
CA THR A 472 -4.04 20.00 -5.95
C THR A 472 -3.79 20.51 -4.53
N SER A 473 -3.16 19.70 -3.69
CA SER A 473 -2.91 20.08 -2.30
C SER A 473 -1.88 21.19 -2.19
N LYS A 474 -2.09 22.11 -1.24
CA LYS A 474 -1.02 23.02 -0.79
C LYS A 474 -0.07 22.27 0.13
N VAL A 475 1.15 22.76 0.29
CA VAL A 475 2.17 22.13 1.15
C VAL A 475 2.46 23.00 2.37
N LYS A 476 2.49 22.35 3.53
CA LYS A 476 2.74 22.98 4.83
C LYS A 476 3.63 22.07 5.69
N VAL A 477 3.78 22.43 6.96
CA VAL A 477 4.34 21.55 7.99
C VAL A 477 3.28 21.22 9.04
N ALA A 478 3.38 20.03 9.63
CA ALA A 478 2.47 19.57 10.69
C ALA A 478 3.25 18.82 11.78
N VAL A 479 2.61 18.57 12.93
CA VAL A 479 3.18 17.69 13.96
C VAL A 479 3.44 16.32 13.33
N CYS A 480 4.67 15.82 13.49
CA CYS A 480 5.08 14.55 12.92
C CYS A 480 4.27 13.38 13.51
N ASN A 481 3.73 12.51 12.66
CA ASN A 481 2.97 11.31 13.02
C ASN A 481 3.20 10.19 11.98
N SER A 482 2.63 9.01 12.19
CA SER A 482 2.78 7.85 11.31
C SER A 482 2.01 7.94 9.98
N SER A 483 1.39 9.08 9.67
CA SER A 483 0.61 9.25 8.45
C SER A 483 1.48 9.15 7.20
N GLU A 484 0.93 8.47 6.20
CA GLU A 484 1.46 8.37 4.85
C GLU A 484 1.56 9.73 4.14
N LEU A 485 0.71 10.70 4.51
CA LEU A 485 0.79 12.07 3.97
C LEU A 485 2.11 12.77 4.34
N GLN A 486 2.81 12.32 5.38
CA GLN A 486 4.08 12.93 5.83
C GLN A 486 5.31 12.23 5.25
N LYS A 487 5.10 11.25 4.35
CA LYS A 487 6.17 10.49 3.73
C LYS A 487 6.45 10.97 2.31
N TRP A 488 7.72 11.08 1.98
CA TRP A 488 8.22 11.54 0.69
C TRP A 488 9.24 10.55 0.14
N ASN A 489 9.11 10.18 -1.14
CA ASN A 489 9.95 9.18 -1.81
C ASN A 489 10.07 7.83 -1.07
N ALA A 490 9.04 7.47 -0.30
CA ALA A 490 8.95 6.15 0.30
C ALA A 490 8.73 5.07 -0.78
N PRO A 491 9.44 3.93 -0.73
CA PRO A 491 9.16 2.81 -1.62
C PRO A 491 7.78 2.24 -1.32
N ALA A 492 7.14 1.62 -2.32
CA ALA A 492 5.77 1.12 -2.21
C ALA A 492 5.53 0.14 -1.03
N ASN A 493 6.58 -0.54 -0.54
CA ASN A 493 6.50 -1.67 0.39
C ASN A 493 7.10 -1.39 1.79
N ILE A 494 6.95 -0.18 2.34
CA ILE A 494 7.52 0.17 3.65
C ILE A 494 6.79 -0.47 4.85
N SER A 495 5.58 -0.98 4.67
CA SER A 495 4.80 -1.60 5.74
C SER A 495 5.13 -3.08 5.86
N ASN A 496 6.05 -3.42 6.77
CA ASN A 496 6.33 -4.81 7.16
C ASN A 496 5.91 -5.02 8.63
N PRO A 497 4.61 -4.98 8.98
CA PRO A 497 4.20 -5.41 10.31
C PRO A 497 4.48 -6.90 10.48
N THR A 498 4.92 -7.30 11.67
CA THR A 498 4.97 -8.71 12.06
C THR A 498 3.55 -9.32 11.94
N PRO A 499 3.38 -10.44 11.23
CA PRO A 499 2.06 -10.86 10.73
C PRO A 499 1.09 -11.41 11.79
N LEU A 500 1.54 -11.72 13.00
CA LEU A 500 0.68 -12.17 14.10
C LEU A 500 0.87 -11.28 15.33
N THR A 501 -0.23 -10.78 15.86
CA THR A 501 -0.31 -9.93 17.05
C THR A 501 -1.41 -10.43 17.99
N ASP A 502 -1.37 -10.00 19.25
CA ASP A 502 -2.43 -10.23 20.25
C ASP A 502 -2.84 -11.70 20.46
N LEU A 503 -1.86 -12.62 20.50
CA LEU A 503 -2.13 -14.03 20.81
C LEU A 503 -2.58 -14.18 22.28
N VAL A 504 -3.81 -14.64 22.49
CA VAL A 504 -4.41 -14.85 23.82
C VAL A 504 -5.07 -16.24 23.88
N GLU A 505 -4.78 -16.99 24.94
CA GLU A 505 -5.50 -18.21 25.33
C GLU A 505 -6.67 -17.86 26.26
N LYS A 506 -7.85 -18.46 26.03
CA LYS A 506 -9.03 -18.37 26.88
C LYS A 506 -9.50 -19.74 27.34
#